data_AF-A0A2U9IRC0-F1
#
_entry.id   AF-A0A2U9IRC0-F1
#
_cell.length_a   1.000
_cell.length_b   1.000
_cell.length_c   1.000
_cell.angle_alpha   90.00
_cell.angle_beta   90.00
_cell.angle_gamma   90.00
#
_symmetry.space_group_name_H-M   'P 1'
#
loop_
_entity.id
_entity.type
_entity.pdbx_description
1 polymer ?
#
loop_
_entity_poly.entity_id
_entity_poly.type
_entity_poly.pdbx_seq_one_letter_code
_entity_poly.pdbx_strand_id
1 'polypeptide(L)' 'MDRVSSVSQILDGLLGNDIEAFTDIAVKLHEFQYNGLDKTGELSRYSSIEFMKIDLERLLRAIEKFVVNKEKGV' A
#
# COMPACT_ATOMS: atom_id res chain seq x y z
N MET A 1 -18.30 -5.76 -0.05
CA MET A 1 -17.03 -5.10 -0.42
C MET A 1 -16.95 -3.77 0.30
N ASP A 2 -15.86 -3.52 1.00
CA ASP A 2 -15.58 -2.21 1.60
C ASP A 2 -15.34 -1.16 0.49
N ARG A 3 -15.72 0.09 0.72
CA ARG A 3 -15.45 1.24 -0.15
C ARG A 3 -13.98 1.34 -0.55
N VAL A 4 -13.06 0.95 0.35
CA VAL A 4 -11.62 0.93 0.07
C VAL A 4 -11.28 -0.08 -1.03
N SER A 5 -11.88 -1.27 -1.00
CA SER A 5 -11.70 -2.30 -2.03
C SER A 5 -12.27 -1.86 -3.38
N SER A 6 -13.39 -1.16 -3.39
CA SER A 6 -13.97 -0.59 -4.62
C SER A 6 -13.11 0.51 -5.24
N VAL A 7 -12.50 1.38 -4.42
CA VAL A 7 -11.57 2.40 -4.90
C VAL A 7 -10.29 1.77 -5.45
N SER A 8 -9.79 0.72 -4.79
CA SER A 8 -8.63 -0.04 -5.25
C SER A 8 -8.84 -0.62 -6.65
N GLN A 9 -9.98 -1.28 -6.90
CA GLN A 9 -10.31 -1.84 -8.22
C GLN A 9 -10.44 -0.79 -9.33
N ILE A 10 -11.04 0.37 -9.02
CA ILE A 10 -11.18 1.47 -10.00
C ILE A 10 -9.80 2.02 -10.39
N LEU A 11 -8.93 2.20 -9.40
CA LEU A 11 -7.58 2.69 -9.65
C LEU A 11 -6.71 1.64 -10.38
N ASP A 12 -6.96 0.36 -10.15
CA ASP A 12 -6.24 -0.73 -10.79
C ASP A 12 -6.49 -0.80 -12.29
N GLY A 13 -7.75 -0.63 -12.70
CA GLY A 13 -8.11 -0.50 -14.12
C GLY A 13 -7.54 0.74 -14.80
N LEU A 14 -7.23 1.79 -14.04
CA LEU A 14 -6.68 3.04 -14.56
C LEU A 14 -5.15 3.03 -14.67
N LEU A 15 -4.44 2.33 -13.77
CA LEU A 15 -2.98 2.36 -13.69
C LEU A 15 -2.26 1.03 -13.97
N GLY A 16 -2.99 -0.03 -14.36
CA GLY A 16 -2.40 -1.24 -14.94
C GLY A 16 -1.75 -2.19 -13.93
N ASN A 17 -2.52 -2.65 -12.93
CA ASN A 17 -2.14 -3.65 -11.91
C ASN A 17 -1.11 -3.22 -10.85
N ASP A 18 -0.45 -2.08 -11.01
CA ASP A 18 0.50 -1.58 -10.01
C ASP A 18 -0.22 -0.90 -8.82
N ILE A 19 -1.37 -0.26 -9.03
CA ILE A 19 -2.07 0.41 -7.92
C ILE A 19 -2.65 -0.58 -6.92
N GLU A 20 -3.30 -1.67 -7.33
CA GLU A 20 -3.92 -2.56 -6.35
C GLU A 20 -2.87 -3.06 -5.33
N ALA A 21 -1.68 -3.40 -5.79
CA ALA A 21 -0.57 -3.80 -4.93
C ALA A 21 -0.14 -2.70 -3.95
N PHE A 22 -0.02 -1.45 -4.40
CA PHE A 22 0.37 -0.33 -3.52
C PHE A 22 -0.76 0.11 -2.59
N THR A 23 -2.01 -0.04 -3.02
CA THR A 23 -3.19 0.27 -2.21
C THR A 23 -3.33 -0.76 -1.09
N ASP A 24 -3.16 -2.05 -1.39
CA ASP A 24 -3.14 -3.10 -0.36
C ASP A 24 -2.01 -2.89 0.65
N ILE A 25 -0.81 -2.45 0.20
CA ILE A 25 0.28 -2.04 1.12
C ILE A 25 -0.15 -0.85 1.99
N ALA A 26 -0.75 0.19 1.40
CA ALA A 26 -1.18 1.37 2.15
C ALA A 26 -2.25 1.03 3.22
N VAL A 27 -3.18 0.11 2.91
CA VAL A 27 -4.18 -0.38 3.86
C VAL A 27 -3.51 -1.14 5.01
N LYS A 28 -2.59 -2.07 4.71
CA LYS A 28 -1.86 -2.79 5.76
C LYS A 28 -1.08 -1.86 6.69
N LEU A 29 -0.42 -0.83 6.13
CA LEU A 29 0.30 0.17 6.92
C LEU A 29 -0.65 1.02 7.79
N HIS A 30 -1.85 1.31 7.30
CA HIS A 30 -2.89 1.97 8.09
C HIS A 30 -3.39 1.09 9.24
N GLU A 31 -3.66 -0.20 8.98
CA GLU A 31 -4.03 -1.17 10.02
C GLU A 31 -2.92 -1.26 11.10
N PHE A 32 -1.65 -1.31 10.69
CA PHE A 32 -0.50 -1.32 11.58
C PHE A 32 -0.45 -0.10 12.51
N GLN A 33 -0.83 1.08 12.02
CA GLN A 33 -0.83 2.31 12.83
C GLN A 33 -1.72 2.18 14.07
N TYR A 34 -2.83 1.45 13.98
CA TYR A 34 -3.77 1.24 15.08
C TYR A 34 -3.46 -0.02 15.90
N ASN A 35 -3.07 -1.09 15.22
CA ASN A 35 -3.02 -2.43 15.82
C ASN A 35 -1.60 -2.87 16.17
N GLY A 36 -0.57 -2.18 15.67
CA GLY A 36 0.83 -2.52 15.91
C GLY A 36 1.24 -3.87 15.33
N LEU A 37 2.24 -4.51 15.97
CA LEU A 37 2.68 -5.84 15.59
C LEU A 37 1.65 -6.88 16.02
N ASP A 38 1.29 -7.74 15.08
CA ASP A 38 0.37 -8.83 15.34
C ASP A 38 0.97 -10.13 14.80
N LYS A 39 1.32 -11.02 15.73
CA LYS A 39 1.89 -12.34 15.43
C LYS A 39 0.84 -13.34 14.96
N THR A 40 -0.43 -13.07 15.22
CA THR A 40 -1.56 -13.92 14.82
C THR A 40 -2.08 -13.55 13.43
N GLY A 41 -1.91 -12.30 13.02
CA GLY A 41 -2.33 -11.80 11.72
C GLY A 41 -3.81 -11.44 11.62
N GLU A 42 -4.54 -11.41 12.75
CA GLU A 42 -5.98 -11.16 12.80
C GLU A 42 -6.34 -9.68 12.69
N LEU A 43 -5.51 -8.79 13.25
CA LEU A 43 -5.73 -7.35 13.34
C LEU A 43 -4.69 -6.55 12.54
N SER A 44 -3.49 -7.09 12.35
CA SER A 44 -2.43 -6.48 11.54
C SER A 44 -1.63 -7.58 10.85
N ARG A 45 -1.30 -7.38 9.57
CA ARG A 45 -0.56 -8.40 8.82
C ARG A 45 0.93 -8.43 9.13
N TYR A 46 1.42 -7.50 9.96
CA TYR A 46 2.84 -7.42 10.28
C TYR A 46 3.18 -8.14 11.59
N SER A 47 3.81 -9.30 11.45
CA SER A 47 4.37 -10.08 12.55
C SER A 47 5.72 -9.55 13.06
N SER A 48 6.39 -8.69 12.27
CA SER A 48 7.64 -8.01 12.64
C SER A 48 7.74 -6.62 12.01
N ILE A 49 8.55 -5.75 12.62
CA ILE A 49 8.85 -4.41 12.10
C ILE A 49 9.58 -4.48 10.76
N GLU A 50 10.35 -5.53 10.52
CA GLU A 50 11.11 -5.71 9.28
C GLU A 50 10.18 -5.86 8.07
N PHE A 51 9.09 -6.62 8.20
CA PHE A 51 8.11 -6.76 7.12
C PHE A 51 7.38 -5.44 6.83
N MET A 52 7.03 -4.69 7.88
CA MET A 52 6.44 -3.35 7.73
C MET A 52 7.39 -2.39 6.99
N LYS A 53 8.68 -2.41 7.34
CA LYS A 53 9.69 -1.57 6.68
C LYS A 53 9.83 -1.88 5.20
N ILE A 54 9.87 -3.15 4.82
CA ILE A 54 9.97 -3.57 3.41
C ILE A 54 8.79 -3.02 2.60
N ASP A 55 7.57 -3.15 3.12
CA ASP A 55 6.36 -2.65 2.48
C ASP A 55 6.35 -1.12 2.39
N LEU A 56 6.76 -0.42 3.47
CA LEU A 56 6.88 1.03 3.48
C LEU A 56 7.88 1.53 2.43
N GLU A 57 9.06 0.92 2.34
CA GLU A 57 10.07 1.26 1.33
C GLU A 57 9.55 1.03 -0.08
N ARG A 58 8.82 -0.07 -0.30
CA ARG A 58 8.22 -0.38 -1.60
C ARG A 58 7.17 0.66 -2.01
N LEU A 59 6.33 1.10 -1.06
CA LEU A 59 5.34 2.14 -1.31
C LEU A 59 5.99 3.50 -1.59
N LEU A 60 7.01 3.89 -0.81
CA LEU A 60 7.73 5.16 -1.00
C LEU A 60 8.41 5.23 -2.38
N ARG A 61 9.07 4.14 -2.82
CA ARG A 61 9.68 4.07 -4.16
C ARG A 61 8.65 4.20 -5.28
N ALA A 62 7.45 3.64 -5.09
CA ALA A 62 6.37 3.78 -6.05
C ALA A 62 5.88 5.22 -6.13
N ILE A 63 5.63 5.87 -4.99
CA ILE A 63 5.24 7.27 -4.92
C ILE A 63 6.30 8.15 -5.59
N GLU A 64 7.58 7.94 -5.28
CA GLU A 64 8.69 8.67 -5.90
C GLU A 64 8.66 8.51 -7.43
N LYS A 65 8.50 7.29 -7.95
CA LYS A 65 8.36 7.04 -9.39
C LYS A 65 7.20 7.83 -10.02
N PHE A 66 6.03 7.89 -9.36
CA PHE A 66 4.87 8.61 -9.88
C PHE A 66 5.01 10.13 -9.77
N VAL A 67 5.58 10.65 -8.67
CA VAL A 67 5.80 12.08 -8.45
C VAL A 67 6.88 12.60 -9.41
N VAL A 68 8.00 11.90 -9.54
CA VAL A 68 9.10 12.28 -10.44
C VAL A 68 8.71 12.14 -11.91
N ASN A 69 7.93 11.14 -12.30
CA ASN A 69 7.42 11.04 -13.67
C ASN A 69 6.44 12.17 -14.02
N LYS A 70 5.75 12.74 -13.02
CA LYS A 70 4.88 13.91 -13.22
C LYS A 70 5.66 15.18 -13.57
N GLU A 71 6.90 15.31 -13.10
CA GLU A 71 7.80 16.44 -13.41
C GLU A 71 8.47 16.35 -14.79
N LYS A 72 8.48 15.16 -15.41
CA LYS A 72 9.12 14.92 -16.73
C LYS A 72 8.19 15.02 -17.94
N GLY A 73 6.94 15.48 -17.75
CA GLY A 73 6.06 15.86 -18.83
C GLY A 73 5.13 14.75 -19.32
N VAL A 74 3.88 14.85 -18.89
CA VAL A 74 2.71 14.82 -19.77
C VAL A 74 1.88 16.05 -19.43
#